data_AF-A0A2V9GX77-F1
#
_entry.id   AF-A0A2V9GX77-F1
#
_cell.length_a   1.000
_cell.length_b   1.000
_cell.length_c   1.000
_cell.angle_alpha   90.00
_cell.angle_beta   90.00
_cell.angle_gamma   90.00
#
_symmetry.space_group_name_H-M   'P 1'
#
loop_
_entity.id
_entity.type
_entity.pdbx_description
1 polymer ?
#
loop_
_entity_poly.entity_id
_entity_poly.type
_entity_poly.pdbx_seq_one_letter_code
_entity_poly.pdbx_strand_id
1 'polypeptide(L)'
;MILLLLLIISTATRLRAYFMTRKIEAVLLGLSEIRLDQTTEEQMTKMVPYLTEKEWKSNGFSYRSYYVHISNESDGLPWPYWLTHSYAVALWLGRVGDLLGYRYISFDAGVLVQDGKVSQADYGLANQWMRSQAAGYVGYIVTARSVHGFWLPGSLQISSVEDYSPQYRLTRWENNLAAIYTSDAPPELTKRIFDLNLSCFWGLRACAD
;
A
#
# COMPACT_ATOMS: atom_id res chain seq x y z
N MET A 1 -9.54 -25.95 -29.42
CA MET A 1 -10.11 -24.59 -29.22
C MET A 1 -10.16 -24.17 -27.76
N ILE A 2 -10.70 -25.00 -26.85
CA ILE A 2 -10.78 -24.69 -25.40
C ILE A 2 -9.40 -24.43 -24.77
N LEU A 3 -8.39 -25.25 -25.08
CA LEU A 3 -7.05 -25.10 -24.51
C LEU A 3 -6.36 -23.79 -24.92
N LEU A 4 -6.56 -23.36 -26.17
CA LEU A 4 -6.09 -22.06 -26.66
C LEU A 4 -6.79 -20.91 -25.92
N LEU A 5 -8.09 -21.03 -25.68
CA LEU A 5 -8.88 -20.02 -24.96
C LEU A 5 -8.43 -19.90 -23.49
N LEU A 6 -8.17 -21.02 -22.82
CA LEU A 6 -7.62 -21.02 -21.45
C LEU A 6 -6.23 -20.38 -21.39
N LEU A 7 -5.36 -20.65 -22.37
CA LEU A 7 -4.05 -20.02 -22.48
C LEU A 7 -4.15 -18.51 -22.69
N ILE A 8 -5.06 -18.05 -23.56
CA ILE A 8 -5.29 -16.62 -23.80
C ILE A 8 -5.79 -15.94 -22.52
N ILE A 9 -6.79 -16.53 -21.85
CA ILE A 9 -7.31 -16.00 -20.58
C ILE A 9 -6.19 -15.92 -19.55
N SER A 10 -5.43 -16.99 -19.37
CA SER A 10 -4.36 -17.02 -18.37
C SER A 10 -3.23 -16.04 -18.66
N THR A 11 -2.92 -15.84 -19.94
CA THR A 11 -1.91 -14.85 -20.34
C THR A 11 -2.42 -13.43 -20.11
N ALA A 12 -3.68 -13.16 -20.46
CA ALA A 12 -4.29 -11.84 -20.28
C ALA A 12 -4.41 -11.44 -18.79
N THR A 13 -4.85 -12.36 -17.93
CA THR A 13 -4.95 -12.12 -16.48
C THR A 13 -3.59 -11.83 -15.85
N ARG A 14 -2.56 -12.62 -16.20
CA ARG A 14 -1.20 -12.41 -15.71
C ARG A 14 -0.57 -11.13 -16.23
N LEU A 15 -0.79 -10.77 -17.49
CA LEU A 15 -0.34 -9.48 -18.04
C LEU A 15 -1.02 -8.31 -17.33
N ARG A 16 -2.32 -8.41 -17.05
CA ARG A 16 -3.04 -7.39 -16.28
C ARG A 16 -2.46 -7.24 -14.87
N ALA A 17 -2.25 -8.34 -14.16
CA ALA A 17 -1.61 -8.35 -12.85
C ALA A 17 -0.20 -7.74 -12.92
N TYR A 18 0.59 -8.12 -13.93
CA TYR A 18 1.92 -7.55 -14.16
C TYR A 18 1.88 -6.03 -14.30
N PHE A 19 1.03 -5.47 -15.17
CA PHE A 19 0.92 -4.02 -15.33
C PHE A 19 0.47 -3.31 -14.05
N MET A 20 -0.43 -3.93 -13.26
CA MET A 20 -0.82 -3.37 -11.97
C MET A 20 0.34 -3.38 -10.96
N THR A 21 1.08 -4.48 -10.86
CA THR A 21 2.27 -4.53 -10.00
C THR A 21 3.32 -3.52 -10.41
N ARG A 22 3.51 -3.24 -11.71
CA ARG A 22 4.41 -2.18 -12.18
C ARG A 22 3.96 -0.79 -11.74
N LYS A 23 2.66 -0.52 -11.69
CA LYS A 23 2.14 0.74 -11.14
C LYS A 23 2.39 0.82 -9.63
N ILE A 24 2.15 -0.25 -8.90
CA ILE A 24 2.42 -0.33 -7.46
C ILE A 24 3.91 -0.11 -7.17
N GLU A 25 4.80 -0.79 -7.90
CA GLU A 25 6.26 -0.61 -7.80
C GLU A 25 6.69 0.83 -8.04
N ALA A 26 6.08 1.52 -9.01
CA ALA A 26 6.38 2.93 -9.27
C ALA A 26 5.96 3.84 -8.09
N VAL A 27 4.82 3.55 -7.46
CA VAL A 27 4.38 4.25 -6.24
C VAL A 27 5.35 3.96 -5.09
N LEU A 28 5.64 2.69 -4.81
CA LEU A 28 6.55 2.28 -3.73
C LEU A 28 7.96 2.86 -3.91
N LEU A 29 8.49 2.87 -5.13
CA LEU A 29 9.77 3.49 -5.44
C LEU A 29 9.75 4.99 -5.13
N GLY A 30 8.69 5.70 -5.56
CA GLY A 30 8.50 7.11 -5.23
C GLY A 30 8.44 7.36 -3.72
N LEU A 31 7.69 6.53 -2.98
CA LEU A 31 7.59 6.60 -1.52
C LEU A 31 8.95 6.35 -0.85
N SER A 32 9.76 5.44 -1.38
CA SER A 32 11.09 5.12 -0.83
C SER A 32 12.10 6.27 -0.95
N GLU A 33 11.87 7.22 -1.86
CA GLU A 33 12.70 8.42 -2.00
C GLU A 33 12.25 9.58 -1.09
N ILE A 34 11.09 9.45 -0.43
CA ILE A 34 10.61 10.46 0.51
C ILE A 34 11.49 10.44 1.76
N ARG A 35 12.04 11.61 2.09
CA ARG A 35 12.65 11.89 3.38
C ARG A 35 11.64 12.67 4.21
N LEU A 36 11.09 12.03 5.24
CA LEU A 36 10.14 12.67 6.14
C LEU A 36 10.76 13.94 6.76
N ASP A 37 9.95 14.98 6.94
CA ASP A 37 10.30 16.34 7.38
C ASP A 37 11.22 17.15 6.45
N GLN A 38 11.74 16.54 5.38
CA GLN A 38 12.67 17.18 4.45
C GLN A 38 12.06 17.36 3.07
N THR A 39 11.38 16.33 2.57
CA THR A 39 10.70 16.34 1.26
C THR A 39 9.53 17.31 1.28
N THR A 40 9.52 18.25 0.35
CA THR A 40 8.40 19.18 0.17
C THR A 40 7.25 18.52 -0.58
N GLU A 41 6.06 19.09 -0.46
CA GLU A 41 4.88 18.67 -1.23
C GLU A 41 5.14 18.64 -2.76
N GLU A 42 5.80 19.67 -3.27
CA GLU A 42 6.13 19.77 -4.70
C GLU A 42 7.11 18.68 -5.14
N GLN A 43 8.11 18.36 -4.32
CA GLN A 43 9.03 17.27 -4.60
C GLN A 43 8.29 15.92 -4.55
N MET A 44 7.46 15.70 -3.53
CA MET A 44 6.69 14.47 -3.35
C MET A 44 5.76 14.20 -4.53
N THR A 45 5.00 15.20 -4.98
CA THR A 45 4.07 15.05 -6.13
C THR A 45 4.78 14.75 -7.45
N LYS A 46 6.06 15.11 -7.58
CA LYS A 46 6.92 14.72 -8.72
C LYS A 46 7.50 13.31 -8.59
N MET A 47 7.77 12.86 -7.37
CA MET A 47 8.39 11.56 -7.09
C MET A 47 7.38 10.42 -7.06
N VAL A 48 6.19 10.65 -6.51
CA VAL A 48 5.18 9.60 -6.30
C VAL A 48 4.05 9.75 -7.33
N PRO A 49 3.97 8.87 -8.33
CA PRO A 49 2.96 8.96 -9.37
C PRO A 49 1.57 8.56 -8.85
N TYR A 50 0.53 8.95 -9.60
CA TYR A 50 -0.87 8.53 -9.41
C TYR A 50 -1.56 9.00 -8.12
N LEU A 51 -0.87 9.78 -7.29
CA LEU A 51 -1.46 10.40 -6.12
C LEU A 51 -2.57 11.38 -6.52
N THR A 52 -3.69 11.28 -5.82
CA THR A 52 -4.81 12.21 -5.91
C THR A 52 -4.91 12.98 -4.60
N GLU A 53 -5.08 14.30 -4.70
CA GLU A 53 -5.22 15.16 -3.54
C GLU A 53 -6.61 15.03 -2.91
N LYS A 54 -6.64 15.04 -1.58
CA LYS A 54 -7.83 15.27 -0.77
C LYS A 54 -7.47 16.24 0.34
N GLU A 55 -8.00 17.45 0.24
CA GLU A 55 -7.87 18.47 1.27
C GLU A 55 -8.84 18.17 2.42
N TRP A 56 -8.35 18.29 3.65
CA TRP A 56 -9.20 18.32 4.83
C TRP A 56 -8.61 19.27 5.88
N LYS A 57 -9.47 20.03 6.56
CA LYS A 57 -9.06 20.99 7.58
C LYS A 57 -9.42 20.46 8.95
N SER A 58 -8.49 20.53 9.89
CA SER A 58 -8.72 20.18 11.30
C SER A 58 -7.94 21.15 12.20
N ASN A 59 -8.62 21.68 13.21
CA ASN A 59 -8.03 22.52 14.26
C ASN A 59 -7.18 23.72 13.77
N GLY A 60 -7.55 24.35 12.65
CA GLY A 60 -6.85 25.54 12.12
C GLY A 60 -5.55 25.25 11.36
N PHE A 61 -5.15 24.00 11.22
CA PHE A 61 -4.00 23.58 10.41
C PHE A 61 -4.47 23.04 9.05
N SER A 62 -3.67 23.32 8.02
CA SER A 62 -3.91 22.81 6.66
C SER A 62 -3.23 21.45 6.51
N TYR A 63 -4.02 20.38 6.44
CA TYR A 63 -3.53 19.05 6.12
C TYR A 63 -3.86 18.74 4.66
N ARG A 64 -2.86 18.30 3.90
CA ARG A 64 -3.08 17.72 2.57
C ARG A 64 -2.79 16.24 2.63
N SER A 65 -3.81 15.45 2.32
CA SER A 65 -3.67 14.01 2.16
C SER A 65 -3.64 13.68 0.69
N TYR A 66 -2.65 12.91 0.27
CA TYR A 66 -2.54 12.38 -1.07
C TYR A 66 -2.74 10.89 -1.00
N TYR A 67 -3.54 10.33 -1.89
CA TYR A 67 -3.82 8.90 -1.88
C TYR A 67 -3.87 8.33 -3.29
N VAL A 68 -3.57 7.04 -3.40
CA VAL A 68 -3.75 6.26 -4.61
C VAL A 68 -4.36 4.93 -4.24
N HIS A 69 -5.39 4.52 -4.99
CA HIS A 69 -6.01 3.22 -4.89
C HIS A 69 -5.83 2.47 -6.22
N ILE A 70 -5.15 1.32 -6.18
CA ILE A 70 -4.93 0.44 -7.33
C ILE A 70 -5.56 -0.90 -6.99
N SER A 71 -6.67 -1.24 -7.64
CA SER A 71 -7.40 -2.46 -7.36
C SER A 71 -7.97 -3.12 -8.62
N ASN A 72 -8.07 -4.44 -8.56
CA ASN A 72 -8.76 -5.26 -9.55
C ASN A 72 -10.10 -5.79 -9.03
N GLU A 73 -10.64 -5.16 -7.99
CA GLU A 73 -11.99 -5.43 -7.48
C GLU A 73 -13.05 -5.20 -8.58
N SER A 74 -12.85 -4.18 -9.42
CA SER A 74 -13.72 -3.89 -10.56
C SER A 74 -13.55 -4.86 -11.73
N ASP A 75 -12.48 -5.65 -11.75
CA ASP A 75 -12.27 -6.71 -12.76
C ASP A 75 -13.24 -7.85 -12.59
N GLY A 76 -13.91 -7.92 -11.42
CA GLY A 76 -15.00 -8.80 -11.06
C GLY A 76 -15.04 -10.05 -11.93
N LEU A 77 -14.42 -11.14 -11.46
CA LEU A 77 -14.85 -12.45 -11.95
C LEU A 77 -16.38 -12.46 -11.85
N PRO A 78 -17.11 -12.67 -12.95
CA PRO A 78 -18.53 -12.38 -13.07
C PRO A 78 -19.32 -13.50 -12.39
N TRP A 79 -19.03 -13.76 -11.13
CA TRP A 79 -19.76 -14.72 -10.34
C TRP A 79 -20.84 -13.94 -9.65
N PRO A 80 -22.10 -14.09 -10.10
CA PRO A 80 -23.21 -13.52 -9.39
C PRO A 80 -23.08 -13.76 -7.88
N TYR A 81 -23.40 -12.74 -7.10
CA TYR A 81 -23.37 -12.77 -5.63
C TYR A 81 -24.12 -13.99 -5.02
N TRP A 82 -25.04 -14.61 -5.76
CA TRP A 82 -25.72 -15.84 -5.37
C TRP A 82 -24.87 -17.14 -5.50
N LEU A 83 -23.86 -17.18 -6.37
CA LEU A 83 -22.93 -18.31 -6.50
C LEU A 83 -21.90 -18.37 -5.36
N THR A 84 -21.67 -17.25 -4.68
CA THR A 84 -20.72 -17.13 -3.56
C THR A 84 -21.37 -17.24 -2.18
N HIS A 85 -22.68 -17.53 -2.11
CA HIS A 85 -23.37 -17.81 -0.83
C HIS A 85 -22.85 -19.08 -0.16
N SER A 86 -22.33 -20.03 -0.93
CA SER A 86 -21.61 -21.18 -0.40
C SER A 86 -20.12 -20.86 -0.33
N TYR A 87 -19.57 -20.86 0.89
CA TYR A 87 -18.14 -20.70 1.16
C TYR A 87 -17.29 -21.69 0.34
N ALA A 88 -17.78 -22.94 0.17
CA ALA A 88 -17.09 -23.96 -0.61
C ALA A 88 -17.01 -23.61 -2.12
N VAL A 89 -18.06 -23.02 -2.68
CA VAL A 89 -18.11 -22.60 -4.08
C VAL A 89 -17.22 -21.37 -4.29
N ALA A 90 -17.24 -20.40 -3.38
CA ALA A 90 -16.35 -19.24 -3.42
C ALA A 90 -14.87 -19.66 -3.37
N LEU A 91 -14.51 -20.61 -2.50
CA LEU A 91 -13.16 -21.16 -2.43
C LEU A 91 -12.75 -21.90 -3.70
N TRP A 92 -13.62 -22.76 -4.24
CA TRP A 92 -13.32 -23.50 -5.47
C TRP A 92 -13.11 -22.56 -6.65
N LEU A 93 -14.01 -21.60 -6.80
CA LEU A 93 -13.94 -20.61 -7.86
C LEU A 93 -12.66 -19.76 -7.71
N GLY A 94 -12.30 -19.33 -6.48
CA GLY A 94 -11.03 -18.66 -6.20
C GLY A 94 -9.81 -19.46 -6.66
N ARG A 95 -9.77 -20.77 -6.39
CA ARG A 95 -8.69 -21.67 -6.86
C ARG A 95 -8.62 -21.78 -8.39
N VAL A 96 -9.78 -21.79 -9.07
CA VAL A 96 -9.83 -21.79 -10.54
C VAL A 96 -9.30 -20.45 -11.08
N GLY A 97 -9.66 -19.33 -10.46
CA GLY A 97 -9.09 -18.01 -10.76
C GLY A 97 -7.57 -17.99 -10.61
N ASP A 98 -7.06 -18.48 -9.48
CA ASP A 98 -5.62 -18.59 -9.20
C ASP A 98 -4.90 -19.46 -10.24
N LEU A 99 -5.48 -20.59 -10.63
CA LEU A 99 -4.93 -21.47 -11.67
C LEU A 99 -4.83 -20.74 -13.01
N LEU A 100 -5.87 -19.96 -13.33
CA LEU A 100 -5.90 -19.10 -14.52
C LEU A 100 -5.06 -17.83 -14.33
N GLY A 101 -4.36 -17.65 -13.22
CA GLY A 101 -3.50 -16.49 -12.98
C GLY A 101 -4.24 -15.20 -12.66
N TYR A 102 -5.53 -15.27 -12.32
CA TYR A 102 -6.23 -14.17 -11.68
C TYR A 102 -5.90 -14.17 -10.19
N ARG A 103 -5.28 -13.08 -9.71
CA ARG A 103 -5.03 -12.84 -8.29
C ARG A 103 -5.64 -11.53 -7.87
N TYR A 104 -6.31 -11.50 -6.74
CA TYR A 104 -6.83 -10.25 -6.21
C TYR A 104 -5.68 -9.34 -5.78
N ILE A 105 -5.78 -8.07 -6.12
CA ILE A 105 -4.85 -7.00 -5.76
C ILE A 105 -5.70 -5.83 -5.33
N SER A 106 -5.54 -5.39 -4.08
CA SER A 106 -6.00 -4.09 -3.61
C SER A 106 -4.83 -3.41 -2.91
N PHE A 107 -4.37 -2.32 -3.49
CA PHE A 107 -3.27 -1.52 -2.99
C PHE A 107 -3.75 -0.11 -2.73
N ASP A 108 -3.44 0.38 -1.53
CA ASP A 108 -3.69 1.75 -1.11
C ASP A 108 -2.38 2.35 -0.66
N ALA A 109 -2.08 3.57 -1.09
CA ALA A 109 -1.00 4.35 -0.51
C ALA A 109 -1.46 5.75 -0.17
N GLY A 110 -0.89 6.31 0.89
CA GLY A 110 -1.21 7.61 1.43
C GLY A 110 0.05 8.39 1.77
N VAL A 111 0.02 9.71 1.54
CA VAL A 111 1.05 10.63 2.03
C VAL A 111 0.35 11.80 2.72
N LEU A 112 0.81 12.12 3.92
CA LEU A 112 0.35 13.29 4.66
C LEU A 112 1.39 14.40 4.54
N VAL A 113 0.94 15.57 4.13
CA VAL A 113 1.72 16.79 4.09
C VAL A 113 1.21 17.75 5.16
N GLN A 114 2.15 18.27 5.94
CA GLN A 114 1.93 19.25 6.98
C GLN A 114 2.92 20.40 6.78
N ASP A 115 2.42 21.63 6.81
CA ASP A 115 3.22 22.85 6.63
C ASP A 115 4.14 22.81 5.38
N GLY A 116 3.65 22.20 4.30
CA GLY A 116 4.36 22.08 3.01
C GLY A 116 5.40 20.97 2.93
N LYS A 117 5.56 20.15 3.98
CA LYS A 117 6.50 19.03 4.06
C LYS A 117 5.80 17.71 4.35
N VAL A 118 6.39 16.61 3.88
CA VAL A 118 5.84 15.27 4.12
C VAL A 118 6.14 14.84 5.56
N SER A 119 5.10 14.53 6.33
CA SER A 119 5.21 14.07 7.73
C SER A 119 4.95 12.57 7.90
N GLN A 120 4.22 11.96 6.97
CA GLN A 120 3.87 10.53 6.99
C GLN A 120 3.67 9.99 5.58
N ALA A 121 4.08 8.73 5.39
CA ALA A 121 3.79 7.94 4.20
C ALA A 121 3.31 6.54 4.61
N ASP A 122 2.25 6.05 3.99
CA ASP A 122 1.66 4.75 4.29
C ASP A 122 1.39 4.00 2.99
N TYR A 123 1.47 2.67 3.04
CA TYR A 123 0.80 1.84 2.06
C TYR A 123 0.20 0.60 2.71
N GLY A 124 -0.83 0.04 2.07
CA GLY A 124 -1.47 -1.22 2.39
C GLY A 124 -1.60 -2.07 1.13
N LEU A 125 -1.33 -3.38 1.25
CA LEU A 125 -1.52 -4.34 0.16
C LEU A 125 -2.33 -5.54 0.64
N ALA A 126 -3.44 -5.82 -0.05
CA ALA A 126 -4.28 -6.99 0.16
C ALA A 126 -4.31 -7.88 -1.08
N ASN A 127 -4.22 -9.20 -0.85
CA ASN A 127 -4.15 -10.24 -1.88
C ASN A 127 -5.34 -11.24 -1.85
N GLN A 128 -6.35 -11.01 -0.99
CA GLN A 128 -7.50 -11.90 -0.82
C GLN A 128 -8.83 -11.21 -1.15
N TRP A 129 -9.67 -11.88 -1.95
CA TRP A 129 -11.00 -11.41 -2.39
C TRP A 129 -12.06 -11.48 -1.29
N MET A 130 -12.05 -12.54 -0.48
CA MET A 130 -12.96 -12.66 0.66
C MET A 130 -12.41 -11.82 1.81
N ARG A 131 -13.08 -10.70 2.11
CA ARG A 131 -12.92 -10.01 3.39
C ARG A 131 -13.15 -11.03 4.50
N SER A 132 -12.11 -11.37 5.26
CA SER A 132 -12.31 -11.97 6.57
C SER A 132 -13.21 -11.00 7.36
N GLN A 133 -14.36 -11.48 7.84
CA GLN A 133 -15.23 -10.72 8.74
C GLN A 133 -14.61 -10.52 10.13
N ALA A 134 -13.37 -10.97 10.35
CA ALA A 134 -12.65 -10.63 11.57
C ALA A 134 -12.35 -9.13 11.59
N ALA A 135 -12.82 -8.46 12.64
CA ALA A 135 -12.28 -7.17 13.04
C ALA A 135 -10.76 -7.33 13.20
N GLY A 136 -10.00 -6.69 12.30
CA GLY A 136 -8.54 -6.84 12.23
C GLY A 136 -7.99 -7.50 10.97
N TYR A 137 -8.77 -7.79 9.91
CA TYR A 137 -8.15 -8.11 8.62
C TYR A 137 -7.59 -6.83 7.97
N VAL A 138 -6.28 -6.72 7.98
CA VAL A 138 -5.53 -5.59 7.45
C VAL A 138 -4.48 -6.18 6.52
N GLY A 139 -4.35 -5.66 5.30
CA GLY A 139 -3.25 -6.03 4.42
C GLY A 139 -1.90 -5.74 5.08
N TYR A 140 -0.78 -6.00 4.40
CA TYR A 140 0.52 -5.49 4.85
C TYR A 140 0.48 -3.96 4.85
N ILE A 141 0.09 -3.36 5.98
CA ILE A 141 0.16 -1.91 6.17
C ILE A 141 1.53 -1.61 6.71
N VAL A 142 2.29 -0.89 5.89
CA VAL A 142 3.53 -0.26 6.29
C VAL A 142 3.26 1.22 6.43
N THR A 143 3.46 1.69 7.66
CA THR A 143 3.36 3.09 8.02
C THR A 143 4.75 3.61 8.32
N ALA A 144 5.19 4.60 7.57
CA ALA A 144 6.39 5.38 7.77
C ALA A 144 6.01 6.74 8.37
N ARG A 145 6.41 6.99 9.62
CA ARG A 145 6.09 8.24 10.31
C ARG A 145 7.33 8.93 10.81
N SER A 146 7.34 10.25 10.63
CA SER A 146 8.31 11.10 11.29
C SER A 146 8.04 11.08 12.78
N VAL A 147 9.11 11.04 13.56
CA VAL A 147 9.05 11.28 15.01
C VAL A 147 8.56 12.70 15.32
N HIS A 148 8.91 13.68 14.48
CA HIS A 148 8.43 15.07 14.57
C HIS A 148 7.05 15.28 13.95
N GLY A 149 6.62 14.40 13.04
CA GLY A 149 5.33 14.46 12.36
C GLY A 149 4.12 14.15 13.25
N PHE A 150 4.36 13.87 14.53
CA PHE A 150 3.35 13.46 15.50
C PHE A 150 2.86 14.56 16.45
N TRP A 151 3.09 15.83 16.11
CA TRP A 151 2.55 16.90 16.94
C TRP A 151 1.11 17.25 16.53
N LEU A 152 0.15 16.44 17.00
CA LEU A 152 -1.25 16.89 17.09
C LEU A 152 -1.29 18.24 17.83
N PRO A 153 -2.19 19.17 17.48
CA PRO A 153 -2.33 20.42 18.22
C PRO A 153 -2.50 20.14 19.73
N GLY A 154 -1.55 20.60 20.55
CA GLY A 154 -1.50 20.36 21.99
C GLY A 154 -0.35 19.49 22.50
N SER A 155 0.66 19.19 21.67
CA SER A 155 1.80 18.35 22.03
C SER A 155 3.14 19.10 21.92
N LEU A 156 4.17 18.57 22.61
CA LEU A 156 5.43 19.26 22.91
C LEU A 156 6.26 19.47 21.64
N GLN A 157 6.44 20.70 21.14
CA GLN A 157 7.30 20.92 19.98
C GLN A 157 8.77 20.70 20.36
N ILE A 158 9.34 19.57 19.94
CA ILE A 158 10.77 19.26 20.11
C ILE A 158 11.42 19.47 18.74
N SER A 159 12.46 20.30 18.70
CA SER A 159 13.24 20.50 17.48
C SER A 159 14.02 19.24 17.13
N SER A 160 14.35 19.04 15.85
CA SER A 160 15.16 17.89 15.41
C SER A 160 16.57 17.83 16.01
N VAL A 161 17.01 18.92 16.66
CA VAL A 161 18.30 19.02 17.33
C VAL A 161 18.21 18.53 18.79
N GLU A 162 17.00 18.54 19.36
CA GLU A 162 16.71 18.16 20.74
C GLU A 162 16.06 16.78 20.85
N ASP A 163 15.75 16.15 19.71
CA ASP A 163 15.12 14.83 19.64
C ASP A 163 16.14 13.71 19.85
N TYR A 164 16.05 13.03 21.00
CA TYR A 164 16.85 11.84 21.34
C TYR A 164 16.19 10.52 20.92
N SER A 165 15.11 10.59 20.14
CA SER A 165 14.40 9.39 19.69
C SER A 165 15.29 8.50 18.82
N PRO A 166 15.08 7.17 18.86
CA PRO A 166 15.85 6.26 18.03
C PRO A 166 15.64 6.59 16.56
N GLN A 167 16.74 6.60 15.80
CA GLN A 167 16.71 6.93 14.37
C GLN A 167 15.75 6.05 13.57
N TYR A 168 15.63 4.78 13.94
CA TYR A 168 14.73 3.84 13.28
C TYR A 168 14.20 2.84 14.29
N ARG A 169 12.88 2.62 14.26
CA ARG A 169 12.19 1.63 15.09
C ARG A 169 11.16 0.90 14.25
N LEU A 170 11.32 -0.41 14.16
CA LEU A 170 10.28 -1.30 13.67
C LEU A 170 9.37 -1.69 14.83
N THR A 171 8.06 -1.55 14.66
CA THR A 171 7.07 -1.94 15.66
C THR A 171 5.90 -2.63 15.00
N ARG A 172 5.28 -3.56 15.74
CA ARG A 172 4.00 -4.15 15.34
C ARG A 172 2.88 -3.37 16.01
N TRP A 173 1.89 -2.93 15.25
CA TRP A 173 0.67 -2.33 15.78
C TRP A 173 -0.51 -3.17 15.33
N GLU A 174 -1.06 -3.97 16.25
CA GLU A 174 -2.10 -4.97 15.94
C GLU A 174 -1.63 -5.93 14.82
N ASN A 175 -2.24 -5.82 13.64
CA ASN A 175 -1.93 -6.63 12.46
C ASN A 175 -1.06 -5.86 11.42
N ASN A 176 -0.53 -4.70 11.79
CA ASN A 176 0.28 -3.84 10.93
C ASN A 176 1.75 -3.83 11.34
N LEU A 177 2.62 -3.61 10.36
CA LEU A 177 4.05 -3.39 10.56
C LEU A 177 4.33 -1.89 10.40
N ALA A 178 4.67 -1.20 11.48
CA ALA A 178 5.00 0.23 11.40
C ALA A 178 6.51 0.44 11.54
N ALA A 179 7.05 1.33 10.72
CA ALA A 179 8.40 1.85 10.84
C ALA A 179 8.33 3.32 11.24
N ILE A 180 8.86 3.63 12.42
CA ILE A 180 8.96 5.00 12.91
C ILE A 180 10.42 5.40 12.78
N TYR A 181 10.71 6.51 12.12
CA TYR A 181 12.09 6.93 11.90
C TYR A 181 12.22 8.45 11.86
N THR A 182 13.39 8.93 12.26
CA THR A 182 13.76 10.34 12.22
C THR A 182 14.30 10.72 10.84
N SER A 183 14.42 12.03 10.57
CA SER A 183 14.88 12.52 9.26
C SER A 183 16.35 12.16 8.93
N ASP A 184 17.14 11.79 9.93
CA ASP A 184 18.55 11.36 9.84
C ASP A 184 18.72 9.83 9.83
N ALA A 185 17.64 9.06 9.76
CA ALA A 185 17.69 7.61 9.67
C ALA A 185 18.47 7.14 8.42
N PRO A 186 19.25 6.04 8.51
CA PRO A 186 19.96 5.48 7.37
C PRO A 186 19.03 5.20 6.17
N PRO A 187 19.31 5.73 4.97
CA PRO A 187 18.47 5.54 3.79
C PRO A 187 18.24 4.07 3.43
N GLU A 188 19.19 3.19 3.74
CA GLU A 188 19.09 1.76 3.47
C GLU A 188 17.98 1.10 4.30
N LEU A 189 17.73 1.59 5.51
CA LEU A 189 16.67 1.09 6.38
C LEU A 189 15.29 1.65 5.97
N THR A 190 15.23 2.93 5.65
CA THR A 190 13.98 3.61 5.27
C THR A 190 13.50 3.21 3.87
N LYS A 191 14.40 2.84 2.95
CA LYS A 191 14.00 2.32 1.63
C LYS A 191 13.48 0.89 1.70
N ARG A 192 14.04 0.06 2.58
CA ARG A 192 13.71 -1.37 2.69
C ARG A 192 12.24 -1.63 3.02
N ILE A 193 11.58 -0.74 3.76
CA ILE A 193 10.16 -0.93 4.13
C ILE A 193 9.20 -0.78 2.93
N PHE A 194 9.67 -0.20 1.83
CA PHE A 194 8.94 -0.07 0.57
C PHE A 194 9.36 -1.11 -0.48
N ASP A 195 10.34 -1.97 -0.16
CA ASP A 195 10.82 -3.02 -1.06
C ASP A 195 9.94 -4.28 -0.94
N LEU A 196 8.89 -4.34 -1.76
CA LEU A 196 7.99 -5.49 -1.81
C LEU A 196 8.24 -6.35 -3.05
N ASN A 197 8.32 -7.66 -2.84
CA ASN A 197 8.32 -8.62 -3.93
C ASN A 197 6.89 -8.90 -4.42
N LEU A 198 6.48 -8.24 -5.50
CA LEU A 198 5.16 -8.40 -6.11
C LEU A 198 5.10 -9.48 -7.21
N SER A 199 6.19 -10.22 -7.44
CA SER A 199 6.27 -11.20 -8.53
C SER A 199 5.25 -12.34 -8.41
N CYS A 200 4.78 -12.64 -7.19
CA CYS A 200 3.80 -13.68 -6.94
C CYS A 200 2.43 -13.40 -7.59
N PHE A 201 2.09 -12.13 -7.88
CA PHE A 201 0.80 -11.78 -8.48
C PHE A 201 0.66 -12.16 -9.95
N TRP A 202 1.76 -12.20 -10.69
CA TRP A 202 1.77 -12.53 -12.12
C TRP A 202 2.60 -13.78 -12.44
N GLY A 203 3.40 -14.25 -11.50
CA GLY A 203 4.19 -15.47 -11.61
C GLY A 203 3.36 -16.75 -11.62
N LEU A 204 4.02 -17.85 -11.99
CA LEU A 204 3.42 -19.19 -11.99
C LEU A 204 3.13 -19.70 -10.57
N ARG A 205 3.90 -19.23 -9.58
CA ARG A 205 3.73 -19.59 -8.17
C ARG A 205 2.77 -18.63 -7.49
N ALA A 206 1.94 -19.17 -6.60
CA ALA A 206 1.07 -18.35 -5.75
C ALA A 206 1.84 -17.51 -4.75
N CYS A 207 1.23 -16.39 -4.36
CA CYS A 207 1.66 -15.67 -3.17
C CYS A 207 1.52 -16.63 -1.99
N ALA A 208 2.59 -16.81 -1.23
CA ALA A 208 2.53 -17.50 0.04
C ALA A 208 1.95 -16.53 1.07
N ASP A 209 1.07 -17.03 1.94
CA ASP A 209 0.62 -16.31 3.12
C ASP A 209 1.75 -16.24 4.18
#